data_AF-A0A4R4Y2Z3-F1
#
_entry.id   AF-A0A4R4Y2Z3-F1
#
_cell.length_a   1.000
_cell.length_b   1.000
_cell.length_c   1.000
_cell.angle_alpha   90.00
_cell.angle_beta   90.00
_cell.angle_gamma   90.00
#
_symmetry.space_group_name_H-M   'P 1'
#
loop_
_entity.id
_entity.type
_entity.pdbx_description
1 polymer ?
#
loop_
_entity_poly.entity_id
_entity_poly.type
_entity_poly.pdbx_seq_one_letter_code
_entity_poly.pdbx_strand_id
1 'polypeptide(L)'
;MTTERITATKRSSILAVPREILLDHGLVEPTEAERAEAERSAAEYQRRAAARAEVLVAAREQLAAITDPLARTILDLHDEGHDGTCQGDDIDGYEAERPDWPCRTVEAIAAHYSIPLAVS
;
A
#
# COMPACT_ATOMS: atom_id res chain seq x y z
N MET A 1 4.43 23.87 8.07
CA MET A 1 5.03 22.82 8.91
C MET A 1 5.36 23.43 10.27
N THR A 2 4.72 22.93 11.32
CA THR A 2 4.97 23.38 12.70
C THR A 2 6.16 22.61 13.26
N THR A 3 7.19 23.31 13.74
CA THR A 3 8.42 22.70 14.27
C THR A 3 8.47 22.90 15.77
N GLU A 4 8.73 21.83 16.53
CA GLU A 4 8.92 21.88 17.97
C GLU A 4 10.39 21.75 18.34
N ARG A 5 10.80 22.44 19.41
CA ARG A 5 12.19 22.44 19.87
C ARG A 5 12.31 21.53 21.08
N ILE A 6 13.06 20.43 20.92
CA ILE A 6 13.35 19.51 22.02
C ILE A 6 14.80 19.71 22.46
N THR A 7 15.02 19.70 23.78
CA THR A 7 16.37 19.73 24.36
C THR A 7 16.82 18.31 24.66
N ALA A 8 17.90 17.85 24.02
CA ALA A 8 18.50 16.55 24.31
C ALA A 8 19.67 16.67 25.31
N THR A 9 19.59 15.98 26.45
CA THR A 9 20.54 16.09 27.55
C THR A 9 21.73 15.13 27.41
N LYS A 10 22.82 15.67 26.87
CA LYS A 10 24.19 15.41 27.37
C LYS A 10 25.17 16.57 27.06
N ARG A 11 24.81 17.48 26.14
CA ARG A 11 25.57 18.69 25.77
C ARG A 11 24.72 19.94 25.43
N SER A 12 23.46 20.01 25.87
CA SER A 12 22.56 21.14 25.62
C SER A 12 22.42 21.50 24.13
N SER A 13 22.09 20.52 23.30
CA SER A 13 21.75 20.76 21.89
C SER A 13 20.24 20.92 21.75
N ILE A 14 19.80 21.99 21.10
CA ILE A 14 18.41 22.21 20.71
C ILE A 14 18.21 21.62 19.32
N LEU A 15 17.41 20.57 19.20
CA LEU A 15 17.02 19.99 17.92
C LEU A 15 15.62 20.51 17.56
N ALA A 16 15.48 21.07 16.36
CA ALA A 16 14.17 21.36 15.80
C ALA A 16 13.64 20.07 15.15
N VAL A 17 12.60 19.49 15.74
CA VAL A 17 11.96 18.26 15.26
C VAL A 17 10.58 18.62 14.71
N PRO A 18 10.21 18.15 13.51
CA PRO A 18 8.84 18.27 13.02
C PRO A 18 7.85 17.66 14.01
N ARG A 19 6.73 18.34 14.26
CA ARG A 19 5.69 17.85 15.18
C ARG A 19 5.12 16.48 14.77
N GLU A 20 5.07 16.21 13.46
CA GLU A 20 4.68 14.92 12.88
C GLU A 20 5.49 13.75 13.44
N ILE A 21 6.83 13.87 13.47
CA ILE A 21 7.72 12.85 14.04
C ILE A 21 7.43 12.63 15.54
N LEU A 22 7.06 13.68 16.25
CA LEU A 22 6.75 13.58 17.68
C LEU A 22 5.40 12.89 17.91
N LEU A 23 4.44 13.10 17.03
CA LEU A 23 3.14 12.41 17.05
C LEU A 23 3.31 10.92 16.73
N ASP A 24 4.09 10.57 15.71
CA ASP A 24 4.34 9.19 15.30
C ASP A 24 4.99 8.34 16.40
N HIS A 25 5.81 8.98 17.24
CA HIS A 25 6.47 8.34 18.38
C HIS A 25 5.74 8.53 19.72
N GLY A 26 4.54 9.14 19.73
CA GLY A 26 3.74 9.36 20.94
C GLY A 26 4.41 10.28 21.97
N LEU A 27 5.32 11.15 21.52
CA LEU A 27 6.05 12.09 22.38
C LEU A 27 5.25 13.37 22.65
N VAL A 28 4.20 13.62 21.86
CA VAL A 28 3.24 14.70 22.06
C VAL A 28 1.83 14.19 21.82
N GLU A 29 0.88 14.73 22.57
CA GLU A 29 -0.53 14.41 22.35
C GLU A 29 -1.04 15.10 21.08
N PRO A 30 -1.85 14.42 20.26
CA PRO A 30 -2.51 15.04 19.13
C PRO A 30 -3.54 16.08 19.60
N THR A 31 -3.60 17.21 18.92
CA THR A 31 -4.65 18.21 19.08
C THR A 31 -5.99 17.70 18.53
N GLU A 32 -7.10 18.35 18.87
CA GLU A 32 -8.41 18.03 18.28
C GLU A 32 -8.41 18.12 16.75
N ALA A 33 -7.71 19.12 16.20
CA ALA A 33 -7.60 19.30 14.76
C ALA A 33 -6.82 18.15 14.09
N GLU A 34 -5.73 17.68 14.71
CA GLU A 34 -4.91 16.56 14.23
C GLU A 34 -5.67 15.23 14.33
N ARG A 35 -6.43 15.01 15.40
CA ARG A 35 -7.31 13.83 15.51
C ARG A 35 -8.38 13.83 14.42
N ALA A 36 -9.06 14.97 14.22
CA ALA A 36 -10.08 15.10 13.20
C ALA A 36 -9.51 14.90 11.78
N GLU A 37 -8.26 15.31 11.53
CA GLU A 37 -7.56 15.06 10.26
C GLU A 37 -7.18 13.59 10.09
N ALA A 38 -6.68 12.94 11.15
CA ALA A 38 -6.37 11.51 11.14
C ALA A 38 -7.63 10.67 10.89
N GLU A 39 -8.75 11.01 11.52
CA GLU A 39 -10.05 10.36 11.30
C GLU A 39 -10.54 10.55 9.85
N ARG A 40 -10.44 11.77 9.30
CA ARG A 40 -10.77 12.02 7.89
C ARG A 40 -9.91 11.20 6.94
N SER A 41 -8.60 11.18 7.18
CA SER A 41 -7.63 10.43 6.37
C SER A 41 -7.88 8.93 6.46
N ALA A 42 -8.15 8.40 7.66
CA ALA A 42 -8.50 7.00 7.86
C ALA A 42 -9.80 6.63 7.15
N ALA A 43 -10.84 7.48 7.23
CA ALA A 43 -12.10 7.26 6.53
C ALA A 43 -11.95 7.35 5.01
N GLU A 44 -11.11 8.25 4.48
CA GLU A 44 -10.77 8.31 3.07
C GLU A 44 -10.02 7.06 2.61
N TYR A 45 -9.01 6.64 3.38
CA TYR A 45 -8.27 5.41 3.13
C TYR A 45 -9.21 4.20 3.10
N GLN A 46 -10.09 4.04 4.09
CA GLN A 46 -11.07 2.95 4.13
C GLN A 46 -12.01 2.96 2.92
N ARG A 47 -12.49 4.15 2.51
CA ARG A 47 -13.33 4.27 1.30
C ARG A 47 -12.59 3.88 0.04
N ARG A 48 -11.33 4.30 -0.12
CA ARG A 48 -10.49 3.93 -1.26
C ARG A 48 -10.19 2.42 -1.26
N ALA A 49 -9.88 1.84 -0.11
CA ALA A 49 -9.64 0.42 0.05
C ALA A 49 -10.89 -0.40 -0.32
N ALA A 50 -12.07 0.01 0.13
CA ALA A 50 -13.34 -0.64 -0.22
C ALA A 50 -13.62 -0.59 -1.73
N ALA A 51 -13.49 0.59 -2.34
CA ALA A 51 -13.68 0.76 -3.79
C ALA A 51 -12.67 -0.09 -4.60
N ARG A 52 -11.42 -0.17 -4.14
CA ARG A 52 -10.39 -1.04 -4.72
C ARG A 52 -10.76 -2.52 -4.61
N ALA A 53 -11.27 -2.96 -3.47
CA ALA A 53 -11.68 -4.35 -3.27
C ALA A 53 -12.80 -4.75 -4.25
N GLU A 54 -13.78 -3.88 -4.49
CA GLU A 54 -14.87 -4.12 -5.46
C GLU A 54 -14.34 -4.29 -6.89
N VAL A 55 -13.44 -3.42 -7.33
CA VAL A 55 -12.81 -3.52 -8.66
C VAL A 55 -12.01 -4.82 -8.79
N LEU A 56 -11.29 -5.22 -7.74
CA LEU A 56 -10.48 -6.44 -7.76
C LEU A 56 -11.32 -7.71 -7.85
N VAL A 57 -12.53 -7.76 -7.27
CA VAL A 57 -13.44 -8.90 -7.45
C VAL A 57 -13.79 -9.09 -8.93
N ALA A 58 -14.22 -8.02 -9.60
CA ALA A 58 -14.55 -8.06 -11.03
C ALA A 58 -13.33 -8.35 -11.92
N ALA A 59 -12.14 -7.88 -11.52
CA ALA A 59 -10.91 -8.14 -12.25
C ALA A 59 -10.48 -9.60 -12.15
N ARG A 60 -10.64 -10.26 -10.99
CA ARG A 60 -10.33 -11.69 -10.82
C ARG A 60 -11.12 -12.56 -11.79
N GLU A 61 -12.42 -12.30 -11.92
CA GLU A 61 -13.28 -13.03 -12.85
C GLU A 61 -12.82 -12.84 -14.31
N GLN A 62 -12.47 -11.62 -14.69
CA GLN A 62 -11.98 -11.31 -16.04
C GLN A 62 -10.61 -11.93 -16.32
N LEU A 63 -9.68 -11.89 -15.35
CA LEU A 63 -8.37 -12.53 -15.46
C LEU A 63 -8.48 -14.06 -15.56
N ALA A 64 -9.43 -14.66 -14.84
CA ALA A 64 -9.72 -16.10 -14.94
C ALA A 64 -10.30 -16.49 -16.31
N ALA A 65 -10.98 -15.57 -17.00
CA ALA A 65 -11.55 -15.80 -18.33
C ALA A 65 -10.53 -15.72 -19.49
N ILE A 66 -9.28 -15.31 -19.23
CA ILE A 66 -8.22 -15.27 -20.24
C ILE A 66 -7.87 -16.70 -20.68
N THR A 67 -8.02 -16.99 -21.97
CA THR A 67 -7.72 -18.30 -22.57
C THR A 67 -6.40 -18.38 -23.33
N ASP A 68 -5.69 -17.25 -23.48
CA ASP A 68 -4.37 -17.26 -24.11
C ASP A 68 -3.38 -18.11 -23.28
N PRO A 69 -2.72 -19.13 -23.89
CA PRO A 69 -1.91 -20.09 -23.12
C PRO A 69 -0.73 -19.45 -22.38
N LEU A 70 -0.09 -18.44 -22.98
CA LEU A 70 1.05 -17.76 -22.38
C LEU A 70 0.59 -16.91 -21.19
N ALA A 71 -0.43 -16.08 -21.39
CA ALA A 71 -1.00 -15.26 -20.32
C ALA A 71 -1.51 -16.12 -19.17
N ARG A 72 -2.14 -17.28 -19.46
CA ARG A 72 -2.61 -18.21 -18.43
C ARG A 72 -1.44 -18.77 -17.61
N THR A 73 -0.38 -19.21 -18.28
CA THR A 73 0.83 -19.71 -17.60
C THR A 73 1.44 -18.65 -16.68
N ILE A 74 1.52 -17.40 -17.15
CA ILE A 74 2.07 -16.30 -16.33
C ILE A 74 1.15 -16.00 -15.14
N LEU A 75 -0.17 -15.91 -15.35
CA LEU A 75 -1.11 -15.66 -14.26
C LEU A 75 -1.13 -16.80 -13.22
N ASP A 76 -0.89 -18.04 -13.63
CA ASP A 76 -0.80 -19.18 -12.70
C ASP A 76 0.50 -19.14 -11.87
N LEU A 77 1.56 -18.51 -12.38
CA LEU A 77 2.78 -18.24 -11.61
C LEU A 77 2.60 -17.06 -10.64
N HIS A 78 1.80 -16.06 -11.02
CA HIS A 78 1.51 -14.86 -10.22
C HIS A 78 0.13 -14.93 -9.54
N ASP A 79 -0.16 -16.04 -8.88
CA ASP A 79 -1.42 -16.25 -8.17
C ASP A 79 -1.48 -15.44 -6.86
N GLU A 80 -2.70 -15.17 -6.40
CA GLU A 80 -2.96 -14.45 -5.15
C GLU A 80 -2.78 -15.39 -3.95
N GLY A 81 -1.88 -15.02 -3.05
CA GLY A 81 -1.68 -15.68 -1.77
C GLY A 81 -2.82 -15.43 -0.79
N HIS A 82 -2.92 -16.28 0.23
CA HIS A 82 -3.95 -16.17 1.28
C HIS A 82 -3.88 -14.85 2.09
N ASP A 83 -2.75 -14.16 2.03
CA ASP A 83 -2.46 -12.90 2.70
C ASP A 83 -2.56 -11.68 1.77
N GLY A 84 -3.00 -11.89 0.52
CA GLY A 84 -3.10 -10.85 -0.49
C GLY A 84 -1.77 -10.52 -1.18
N THR A 85 -0.71 -11.31 -0.97
CA THR A 85 0.57 -11.15 -1.67
C THR A 85 0.65 -12.00 -2.94
N CYS A 86 1.45 -11.57 -3.91
CA CYS A 86 1.74 -12.33 -5.12
C CYS A 86 2.71 -13.48 -4.81
N GLN A 87 2.41 -14.67 -5.34
CA GLN A 87 3.25 -15.87 -5.22
C GLN A 87 4.35 -15.98 -6.30
N GLY A 88 4.46 -14.98 -7.18
CA GLY A 88 5.35 -14.95 -8.33
C GLY A 88 6.84 -14.82 -8.02
N ASP A 89 7.63 -14.72 -9.09
CA ASP A 89 9.10 -14.59 -9.07
C ASP A 89 9.59 -13.14 -9.09
N ASP A 90 8.71 -12.17 -8.84
CA ASP A 90 8.98 -10.74 -8.82
C ASP A 90 9.63 -10.25 -7.50
N ILE A 91 10.36 -11.14 -6.84
CA ILE A 91 11.05 -10.90 -5.56
C ILE A 91 12.52 -10.60 -5.85
N ASP A 92 12.92 -9.34 -5.73
CA ASP A 92 14.32 -8.92 -5.91
C ASP A 92 15.09 -8.91 -4.58
N GLY A 93 15.79 -10.00 -4.28
CA GLY A 93 16.76 -10.08 -3.17
C GLY A 93 16.37 -11.06 -2.07
N TYR A 94 17.36 -11.48 -1.28
CA TYR A 94 17.20 -12.54 -0.27
C TYR A 94 16.25 -12.15 0.88
N GLU A 95 16.12 -10.86 1.17
CA GLU A 95 15.27 -10.31 2.24
C GLU A 95 14.05 -9.54 1.69
N ALA A 96 13.78 -9.61 0.38
CA ALA A 96 12.66 -8.88 -0.19
C ALA A 96 11.33 -9.51 0.23
N GLU A 97 10.41 -8.64 0.66
CA GLU A 97 9.04 -9.00 0.92
C GLU A 97 8.33 -9.32 -0.40
N ARG A 98 7.37 -10.23 -0.33
CA ARG A 98 6.53 -10.53 -1.49
C ARG A 98 5.70 -9.30 -1.83
N PRO A 99 5.61 -8.92 -3.11
CA PRO A 99 4.78 -7.79 -3.49
C PRO A 99 3.31 -8.10 -3.26
N ASP A 100 2.51 -7.06 -3.04
CA ASP A 100 1.06 -7.19 -2.99
C ASP A 100 0.51 -7.73 -4.31
N TRP A 101 -0.59 -8.47 -4.25
CA TRP A 101 -1.39 -8.84 -5.40
C TRP A 101 -2.49 -7.79 -5.63
N PRO A 102 -2.75 -7.35 -6.87
CA PRO A 102 -2.06 -7.70 -8.11
C PRO A 102 -0.65 -7.10 -8.16
N CYS A 103 0.34 -7.89 -8.54
CA CYS A 103 1.68 -7.37 -8.76
C CYS A 103 1.85 -6.79 -10.17
N ARG A 104 3.02 -6.19 -10.45
CA ARG A 104 3.32 -5.54 -11.73
C ARG A 104 3.11 -6.41 -12.96
N THR A 105 3.40 -7.71 -12.88
CA THR A 105 3.19 -8.64 -13.99
C THR A 105 1.70 -8.84 -14.26
N VAL A 106 0.89 -9.03 -13.21
CA VAL A 106 -0.56 -9.14 -13.33
C VAL A 106 -1.16 -7.83 -13.85
N GLU A 107 -0.63 -6.68 -13.41
CA GLU A 107 -1.01 -5.36 -13.93
C GLU A 107 -0.75 -5.23 -15.43
N ALA A 108 0.42 -5.67 -15.90
CA ALA A 108 0.76 -5.63 -17.32
C ALA A 108 -0.15 -6.52 -18.17
N ILE A 109 -0.50 -7.71 -17.67
CA ILE A 109 -1.46 -8.60 -18.34
C ILE A 109 -2.84 -7.97 -18.36
N ALA A 110 -3.33 -7.49 -17.22
CA ALA A 110 -4.63 -6.84 -17.15
C ALA A 110 -4.73 -5.65 -18.13
N ALA A 111 -3.70 -4.80 -18.18
CA ALA A 111 -3.63 -3.70 -19.13
C ALA A 111 -3.66 -4.17 -20.59
N HIS A 112 -2.93 -5.25 -20.93
CA HIS A 112 -2.95 -5.83 -22.28
C HIS A 112 -4.34 -6.29 -22.70
N TYR A 113 -5.10 -6.89 -21.78
CA TYR A 113 -6.47 -7.36 -22.02
C TYR A 113 -7.55 -6.30 -21.72
N SER A 114 -7.16 -5.05 -21.42
CA SER A 114 -8.07 -3.95 -21.05
C SER A 114 -8.95 -4.26 -19.82
N ILE A 115 -8.44 -5.08 -18.90
CA ILE A 115 -9.09 -5.41 -17.63
C ILE A 115 -8.75 -4.31 -16.62
N PRO A 116 -9.75 -3.64 -16.03
CA PRO A 116 -9.50 -2.59 -15.05
C PRO A 116 -9.00 -3.19 -13.74
N LEU A 117 -7.79 -2.82 -13.33
CA LEU A 117 -7.33 -2.99 -11.97
C LEU A 117 -7.41 -1.65 -11.25
N ALA A 118 -7.72 -1.68 -9.95
CA ALA A 118 -7.59 -0.51 -9.11
C ALA A 118 -6.10 -0.23 -8.91
N VAL A 119 -5.53 0.54 -9.86
CA VAL A 119 -4.13 0.97 -9.84
C VAL A 119 -3.89 1.77 -8.56
N SER A 120 -2.76 1.50 -7.90
CA SER A 120 -2.30 2.22 -6.70
C SER A 120 -1.97 3.68 -7.01
#